data_AF-A0A7X6WBE1-F1
#
_entry.id   AF-A0A7X6WBE1-F1
#
_cell.length_a   1.000
_cell.length_b   1.000
_cell.length_c   1.000
_cell.angle_alpha   90.00
_cell.angle_beta   90.00
_cell.angle_gamma   90.00
#
_symmetry.space_group_name_H-M   'P 1'
#
loop_
_entity.id
_entity.type
_entity.pdbx_description
1 polymer ?
#
loop_
_entity_poly.entity_id
_entity_poly.type
_entity_poly.pdbx_seq_one_letter_code
_entity_poly.pdbx_strand_id
1 'polypeptide(L)'
;MIENHKDQKPKNNRISRIALKLMGNEKWQGITIPIFLIFLSFFAAAIIILILGKNPLMAFYNLLQGAGILPKPSYAGYKSMLTDFLTLLNYMTPLIFASLAVAVALKGGLFNIGVSGQMLFAGYIATIIIGYSGLTSILAKPLVLVVGIIAGALIGGLVGLLKHKFNINEVVSSIMFNYIIQYVLSFFIHSNYIDPVSRQSRYISSASRLTLVNVELIGLKMDLPIGFIIAILVAVVLKYFMDKSRLGF
;
A
#
# COMPACT_ATOMS: atom_id res chain seq x y z
N MET A 1 -30.11 -10.08 -48.60
CA MET A 1 -29.60 -8.75 -48.99
C MET A 1 -28.47 -8.45 -48.03
N ILE A 2 -27.24 -8.71 -48.47
CA ILE A 2 -26.02 -8.68 -47.64
C ILE A 2 -25.49 -7.25 -47.73
N GLU A 3 -25.64 -6.48 -46.65
CA GLU A 3 -25.08 -5.13 -46.59
C GLU A 3 -23.66 -5.18 -46.04
N ASN A 4 -22.73 -4.80 -46.91
CA ASN A 4 -21.30 -4.61 -46.64
C ASN A 4 -21.09 -3.61 -45.49
N HIS A 5 -20.84 -4.09 -44.28
CA HIS A 5 -20.10 -3.32 -43.29
C HIS A 5 -18.64 -3.23 -43.75
N LYS A 6 -18.34 -2.20 -44.54
CA LYS A 6 -16.98 -1.76 -44.84
C LYS A 6 -16.23 -1.59 -43.52
N ASP A 7 -15.19 -2.41 -43.34
CA ASP A 7 -14.10 -2.19 -42.41
C ASP A 7 -13.59 -0.74 -42.55
N GLN A 8 -13.99 0.13 -41.63
CA GLN A 8 -13.40 1.44 -41.49
C GLN A 8 -11.97 1.26 -40.97
N LYS A 9 -11.01 1.19 -41.91
CA LYS A 9 -9.57 1.26 -41.60
C LYS A 9 -9.32 2.45 -40.66
N PRO A 10 -8.71 2.27 -39.48
CA PRO A 10 -8.51 3.35 -38.54
C PRO A 10 -7.67 4.45 -39.19
N LYS A 11 -8.14 5.71 -39.09
CA LYS A 11 -7.42 6.90 -39.56
C LYS A 11 -5.96 6.84 -39.09
N ASN A 12 -5.07 6.71 -40.07
CA ASN A 12 -3.66 6.40 -39.89
C ASN A 12 -2.87 7.67 -39.49
N ASN A 13 -3.16 8.19 -38.29
CA ASN A 13 -2.47 9.36 -37.74
C ASN A 13 -1.05 8.98 -37.30
N ARG A 14 -0.05 9.84 -37.52
CA ARG A 14 1.34 9.62 -37.03
C ARG A 14 1.37 9.23 -35.55
N ILE A 15 0.48 9.83 -34.75
CA ILE A 15 0.34 9.58 -33.32
C ILE A 15 -0.09 8.13 -33.05
N SER A 16 -1.04 7.57 -33.80
CA SER A 16 -1.46 6.17 -33.61
C SER A 16 -0.38 5.19 -34.00
N ARG A 17 0.41 5.48 -35.05
CA ARG A 17 1.59 4.64 -35.40
C ARG A 17 2.67 4.66 -34.32
N ILE A 18 2.96 5.83 -33.74
CA ILE A 18 3.96 5.96 -32.67
C ILE A 18 3.46 5.24 -31.40
N ALA A 19 2.19 5.43 -31.04
CA ALA A 19 1.57 4.74 -29.92
C ALA A 19 1.57 3.22 -30.11
N LEU A 20 1.20 2.71 -31.30
CA LEU A 20 1.25 1.28 -31.61
C LEU A 20 2.68 0.72 -31.61
N LYS A 21 3.67 1.49 -32.09
CA LYS A 21 5.07 1.06 -32.12
C LYS A 21 5.72 1.03 -30.74
N LEU A 22 5.34 1.97 -29.85
CA LEU A 22 5.86 2.05 -28.47
C LEU A 22 5.09 1.13 -27.51
N MET A 23 3.75 1.14 -27.57
CA MET A 23 2.88 0.41 -26.63
C MET A 23 2.45 -0.97 -27.13
N GLY A 24 2.50 -1.22 -28.45
CA GLY A 24 2.11 -2.49 -29.07
C GLY A 24 3.26 -3.48 -29.28
N ASN A 25 4.47 -3.16 -28.81
CA ASN A 25 5.59 -4.09 -28.84
C ASN A 25 5.62 -4.91 -27.54
N GLU A 26 5.33 -6.22 -27.63
CA GLU A 26 5.20 -7.16 -26.50
C GLU A 26 6.38 -7.11 -25.52
N LYS A 27 7.60 -6.82 -26.01
CA LYS A 27 8.81 -6.75 -25.18
C LYS A 27 8.85 -5.54 -24.24
N TRP A 28 8.28 -4.41 -24.66
CA TRP A 28 8.35 -3.14 -23.93
C TRP A 28 7.02 -2.75 -23.29
N GLN A 29 5.95 -3.48 -23.61
CA GLN A 29 4.60 -3.21 -23.14
C GLN A 29 4.50 -3.20 -21.60
N GLY A 30 5.19 -4.12 -20.93
CA GLY A 30 5.21 -4.22 -19.46
C GLY A 30 5.79 -3.00 -18.74
N ILE A 31 6.63 -2.21 -19.40
CA ILE A 31 7.25 -0.99 -18.85
C ILE A 31 6.55 0.26 -19.38
N THR A 32 6.23 0.27 -20.67
CA THR A 32 5.66 1.44 -21.36
C THR A 32 4.26 1.76 -20.85
N ILE A 33 3.43 0.74 -20.59
CA ILE A 33 2.07 0.96 -20.09
C ILE A 33 2.10 1.63 -18.70
N PRO A 34 2.78 1.09 -17.66
CA PRO A 34 2.84 1.76 -16.36
C PRO A 34 3.41 3.18 -16.43
N ILE A 35 4.49 3.40 -17.18
CA ILE A 35 5.09 4.74 -17.33
C ILE A 35 4.08 5.71 -17.94
N PHE A 36 3.39 5.31 -19.00
CA PHE A 36 2.37 6.13 -19.64
C PHE A 36 1.22 6.46 -18.68
N LEU A 37 0.75 5.49 -17.89
CA LEU A 37 -0.29 5.70 -16.88
C LEU A 37 0.16 6.67 -15.78
N ILE A 38 1.43 6.60 -15.36
CA ILE A 38 2.00 7.55 -14.40
C ILE A 38 1.93 8.97 -15.00
N PHE A 39 2.41 9.17 -16.23
CA PHE A 39 2.34 10.47 -16.89
C PHE A 39 0.90 10.99 -17.03
N LEU A 40 -0.04 10.13 -17.43
CA LEU A 40 -1.44 10.48 -17.55
C LEU A 40 -2.04 10.91 -16.19
N SER A 41 -1.64 10.23 -15.11
CA SER A 41 -2.07 10.58 -13.74
C SER A 41 -1.55 11.94 -13.30
N PHE A 42 -0.27 12.25 -13.57
CA PHE A 42 0.30 13.58 -13.33
C PHE A 42 -0.39 14.66 -14.18
N PHE A 43 -0.70 14.35 -15.43
CA PHE A 43 -1.41 15.29 -16.30
C PHE A 43 -2.83 15.59 -15.79
N ALA A 44 -3.59 14.56 -15.39
CA ALA A 44 -4.91 14.73 -14.80
C ALA A 44 -4.85 15.54 -13.48
N ALA A 45 -3.89 15.22 -12.61
CA ALA A 45 -3.66 15.99 -11.39
C ALA A 45 -3.32 17.46 -11.68
N ALA A 46 -2.52 17.73 -12.72
CA ALA A 46 -2.16 19.08 -13.11
C ALA A 46 -3.38 19.89 -13.55
N ILE A 47 -4.30 19.30 -14.33
CA ILE A 47 -5.55 19.95 -14.74
C ILE A 47 -6.38 20.34 -13.52
N ILE A 48 -6.54 19.44 -12.55
CA ILE A 48 -7.30 19.73 -11.34
C ILE A 48 -6.66 20.90 -10.58
N ILE A 49 -5.34 20.88 -10.41
CA ILE A 49 -4.61 21.94 -9.70
C ILE A 49 -4.74 23.29 -10.42
N LEU A 50 -4.75 23.31 -11.75
CA LEU A 50 -5.02 24.51 -12.55
C LEU A 50 -6.44 25.05 -12.33
N ILE A 51 -7.45 24.16 -12.26
CA ILE A 51 -8.84 24.55 -11.97
C ILE A 51 -8.94 25.18 -10.58
N LEU A 52 -8.13 24.73 -9.61
CA LEU A 52 -8.03 25.35 -8.28
C LEU A 52 -7.26 26.69 -8.28
N GLY A 53 -6.79 27.17 -9.43
CA GLY A 53 -6.04 28.42 -9.56
C GLY A 53 -4.63 28.36 -8.96
N LYS A 54 -4.06 27.15 -8.80
CA LYS A 54 -2.71 26.94 -8.27
C LYS A 54 -1.78 26.47 -9.40
N ASN A 55 -0.48 26.71 -9.23
CA ASN A 55 0.53 26.25 -10.21
C ASN A 55 0.84 24.74 -9.99
N PRO A 56 0.59 23.86 -10.98
CA PRO A 56 0.85 22.43 -10.87
C PRO A 56 2.31 22.07 -10.67
N LEU A 57 3.22 22.80 -11.33
CA LEU A 57 4.66 22.55 -11.22
C LEU A 57 5.13 22.77 -9.79
N MET A 58 4.63 23.84 -9.15
CA MET A 58 4.93 24.11 -7.75
C MET A 58 4.34 23.05 -6.82
N ALA A 59 3.13 22.56 -7.11
CA ALA A 59 2.51 21.50 -6.33
C ALA A 59 3.29 20.18 -6.42
N PHE A 60 3.72 19.77 -7.62
CA PHE A 60 4.56 18.58 -7.80
C PHE A 60 5.94 18.77 -7.18
N TYR A 61 6.52 19.96 -7.27
CA TYR A 61 7.76 20.29 -6.59
C TYR A 61 7.64 20.14 -5.06
N ASN A 62 6.56 20.67 -4.47
CA ASN A 62 6.27 20.53 -3.04
C ASN A 62 6.03 19.07 -2.64
N LEU A 63 5.40 18.26 -3.51
CA LEU A 63 5.21 16.82 -3.29
C LEU A 63 6.56 16.09 -3.20
N LEU A 64 7.48 16.36 -4.14
CA LEU A 64 8.81 15.76 -4.17
C LEU A 64 9.68 16.21 -2.99
N GLN A 65 9.53 17.46 -2.56
CA GLN A 65 10.11 17.94 -1.31
C GLN A 65 9.57 17.17 -0.11
N GLY A 66 8.25 17.03 0.00
CA GLY A 66 7.58 16.27 1.05
C GLY A 66 8.03 14.81 1.13
N ALA A 67 8.33 14.21 -0.02
CA ALA A 67 8.81 12.84 -0.14
C ALA A 67 10.32 12.67 0.17
N GLY A 68 11.05 13.75 0.41
CA GLY A 68 12.51 13.72 0.61
C GLY A 68 13.31 13.42 -0.66
N ILE A 69 12.73 13.65 -1.85
CA ILE A 69 13.39 13.52 -3.16
C ILE A 69 14.04 14.85 -3.59
N LEU A 70 13.46 15.99 -3.16
CA LEU A 70 14.02 17.33 -3.37
C LEU A 70 14.27 18.03 -2.03
N PRO A 71 15.24 18.97 -1.98
CA PRO A 71 15.54 19.72 -0.76
C PRO A 71 14.42 20.71 -0.45
N LYS A 72 14.03 20.79 0.82
CA LYS A 72 13.15 21.83 1.36
C LYS A 72 13.97 23.08 1.72
N PRO A 73 13.37 24.29 1.66
CA PRO A 73 14.04 25.53 2.04
C PRO A 73 14.44 25.59 3.52
N SER A 74 13.71 24.89 4.38
CA SER A 74 13.95 24.84 5.81
C SER A 74 13.50 23.49 6.36
N TYR A 75 14.28 22.97 7.31
CA TYR A 75 13.97 21.77 8.07
C TYR A 75 13.82 22.14 9.55
N ALA A 76 12.82 21.58 10.22
CA ALA A 76 12.71 21.69 11.66
C ALA A 76 13.93 21.05 12.35
N GLY A 77 14.32 21.56 13.51
CA GLY A 77 15.56 21.19 14.20
C GLY A 77 15.83 19.67 14.22
N TYR A 78 17.05 19.30 13.83
CA TYR A 78 17.57 17.92 13.70
C TYR A 78 16.89 17.03 12.64
N LYS A 79 16.01 17.56 11.80
CA LYS A 79 15.45 16.85 10.62
C LYS A 79 16.19 17.21 9.35
N SER A 80 16.14 16.32 8.37
CA SER A 80 16.77 16.52 7.07
C SER A 80 15.95 15.91 5.94
N MET A 81 16.40 16.09 4.70
CA MET A 81 15.86 15.41 3.52
C MET A 81 15.80 13.88 3.70
N LEU A 82 16.78 13.29 4.39
CA LEU A 82 16.79 11.86 4.70
C LEU A 82 15.65 11.47 5.63
N THR A 83 15.28 12.32 6.60
CA THR A 83 14.16 12.06 7.50
C THR A 83 12.83 11.98 6.73
N ASP A 84 12.62 12.88 5.77
CA ASP A 84 11.44 12.86 4.90
C ASP A 84 11.43 11.61 4.00
N PHE A 85 12.59 11.23 3.45
CA PHE A 85 12.71 10.02 2.63
C PHE A 85 12.43 8.73 3.43
N LEU A 86 12.94 8.62 4.66
CA LEU A 86 12.64 7.49 5.54
C LEU A 86 11.16 7.44 5.92
N THR A 87 10.53 8.60 6.06
CA THR A 87 9.07 8.72 6.27
C THR A 87 8.30 8.18 5.05
N LEU A 88 8.74 8.51 3.82
CA LEU A 88 8.19 7.94 2.60
C LEU A 88 8.30 6.41 2.59
N LEU A 89 9.47 5.85 2.93
CA LEU A 89 9.65 4.39 3.03
C LEU A 89 8.73 3.75 4.07
N ASN A 90 8.48 4.45 5.19
CA ASN A 90 7.53 4.02 6.20
C ASN A 90 6.10 3.93 5.64
N TYR A 91 5.66 4.92 4.87
CA TYR A 91 4.35 4.89 4.19
C TYR A 91 4.28 3.85 3.06
N MET A 92 5.40 3.57 2.39
CA MET A 92 5.47 2.57 1.33
C MET A 92 5.41 1.12 1.86
N THR A 93 5.84 0.90 3.09
CA THR A 93 5.87 -0.42 3.75
C THR A 93 4.52 -1.18 3.67
N PRO A 94 3.39 -0.64 4.15
CA PRO A 94 2.10 -1.33 4.05
C PRO A 94 1.64 -1.55 2.59
N LEU A 95 2.00 -0.65 1.67
CA LEU A 95 1.65 -0.79 0.25
C LEU A 95 2.39 -1.97 -0.41
N ILE A 96 3.66 -2.18 -0.04
CA ILE A 96 4.42 -3.36 -0.48
C ILE A 96 3.75 -4.63 0.03
N PHE A 97 3.45 -4.72 1.34
CA PHE A 97 2.76 -5.89 1.88
C PHE A 97 1.40 -6.13 1.23
N ALA A 98 0.62 -5.08 0.96
CA ALA A 98 -0.64 -5.19 0.27
C ALA A 98 -0.46 -5.78 -1.14
N SER A 99 0.52 -5.27 -1.90
CA SER A 99 0.82 -5.79 -3.24
C SER A 99 1.27 -7.25 -3.23
N LEU A 100 2.08 -7.66 -2.25
CA LEU A 100 2.53 -9.03 -2.08
C LEU A 100 1.37 -9.95 -1.71
N ALA A 101 0.46 -9.53 -0.82
CA ALA A 101 -0.72 -10.29 -0.46
C ALA A 101 -1.64 -10.55 -1.66
N VAL A 102 -1.82 -9.56 -2.54
CA VAL A 102 -2.55 -9.73 -3.81
C VAL A 102 -1.79 -10.67 -4.75
N ALA A 103 -0.49 -10.49 -4.92
CA ALA A 103 0.33 -11.31 -5.82
C ALA A 103 0.30 -12.80 -5.44
N VAL A 104 0.38 -13.12 -4.14
CA VAL A 104 0.29 -14.49 -3.63
C VAL A 104 -1.09 -15.08 -3.88
N ALA A 105 -2.17 -14.32 -3.62
CA ALA A 105 -3.53 -14.80 -3.86
C ALA A 105 -3.79 -15.09 -5.35
N LEU A 106 -3.36 -14.19 -6.24
CA LEU A 106 -3.50 -14.34 -7.69
C LEU A 106 -2.79 -15.58 -8.22
N LYS A 107 -1.63 -15.92 -7.66
CA LYS A 107 -0.90 -17.15 -8.01
C LYS A 107 -1.70 -18.41 -7.68
N GLY A 108 -2.47 -18.38 -6.60
CA GLY A 108 -3.40 -19.45 -6.20
C GLY A 108 -4.75 -19.42 -6.91
N GLY A 109 -4.94 -18.56 -7.93
CA GLY A 109 -6.20 -18.43 -8.66
C GLY A 109 -7.32 -17.71 -7.88
N LEU A 110 -6.98 -17.01 -6.79
CA LEU A 110 -7.92 -16.25 -5.97
C LEU A 110 -7.72 -14.75 -6.18
N PHE A 111 -8.82 -14.01 -6.26
CA PHE A 111 -8.79 -12.56 -6.38
C PHE A 111 -9.02 -11.89 -5.03
N ASN A 112 -7.93 -11.57 -4.30
CA ASN A 112 -8.01 -11.00 -2.95
C ASN A 112 -8.17 -9.46 -2.97
N ILE A 113 -9.41 -8.97 -3.00
CA ILE A 113 -9.73 -7.54 -2.79
C ILE A 113 -9.82 -7.18 -1.30
N GLY A 114 -9.88 -8.20 -0.43
CA GLY A 114 -10.06 -8.07 1.03
C GLY A 114 -8.85 -7.56 1.80
N VAL A 115 -7.75 -7.21 1.11
CA VAL A 115 -6.47 -6.86 1.74
C VAL A 115 -6.61 -5.66 2.67
N SER A 116 -7.38 -4.64 2.29
CA SER A 116 -7.59 -3.46 3.14
C SER A 116 -8.27 -3.82 4.46
N GLY A 117 -9.35 -4.62 4.45
CA GLY A 117 -10.02 -5.10 5.64
C GLY A 117 -9.16 -6.03 6.48
N GLN A 118 -8.42 -6.95 5.85
CA GLN A 118 -7.46 -7.83 6.53
C GLN A 118 -6.39 -7.03 7.27
N MET A 119 -5.83 -5.99 6.62
CA MET A 119 -4.83 -5.11 7.22
C MET A 119 -5.41 -4.26 8.36
N LEU A 120 -6.62 -3.73 8.20
CA LEU A 120 -7.29 -2.95 9.24
C LEU A 120 -7.59 -3.82 10.47
N PHE A 121 -8.11 -5.03 10.27
CA PHE A 121 -8.38 -5.96 11.35
C PHE A 121 -7.11 -6.39 12.07
N ALA A 122 -6.07 -6.79 11.33
CA ALA A 122 -4.78 -7.15 11.90
C ALA A 122 -4.15 -5.99 12.68
N GLY A 123 -4.20 -4.77 12.14
CA GLY A 123 -3.67 -3.56 12.78
C GLY A 123 -4.41 -3.23 14.08
N TYR A 124 -5.74 -3.34 14.10
CA TYR A 124 -6.54 -3.11 15.29
C TYR A 124 -6.26 -4.14 16.39
N ILE A 125 -6.25 -5.42 16.05
CA ILE A 125 -5.98 -6.50 17.03
C ILE A 125 -4.56 -6.38 17.60
N ALA A 126 -3.56 -6.14 16.75
CA ALA A 126 -2.19 -5.91 17.22
C ALA A 126 -2.07 -4.67 18.12
N THR A 127 -2.83 -3.62 17.82
CA THR A 127 -2.86 -2.38 18.62
C THR A 127 -3.44 -2.63 20.01
N ILE A 128 -4.56 -3.33 20.12
CA ILE A 128 -5.21 -3.58 21.42
C ILE A 128 -4.41 -4.54 22.28
N ILE A 129 -3.91 -5.63 21.69
CA ILE A 129 -3.23 -6.69 22.45
C ILE A 129 -1.81 -6.26 22.85
N ILE A 130 -1.06 -5.64 21.94
CA ILE A 130 0.36 -5.32 22.14
C ILE A 130 0.63 -3.81 22.11
N GLY A 131 -0.05 -3.04 21.25
CA GLY A 131 0.17 -1.60 21.11
C GLY A 131 -0.08 -0.78 22.37
N TYR A 132 -1.10 -1.16 23.15
CA TYR A 132 -1.41 -0.58 24.46
C TYR A 132 -0.83 -1.38 25.64
N SER A 133 -0.09 -2.45 25.37
CA SER A 133 0.63 -3.17 26.41
C SER A 133 1.84 -2.36 26.89
N GLY A 134 2.20 -2.52 28.18
CA GLY A 134 3.45 -1.99 28.74
C GLY A 134 4.68 -2.85 28.44
N LEU A 135 4.63 -3.72 27.42
CA LEU A 135 5.72 -4.63 27.08
C LEU A 135 6.95 -3.88 26.60
N THR A 136 8.13 -4.44 26.86
CA THR A 136 9.40 -3.90 26.38
C THR A 136 9.55 -4.07 24.87
N SER A 137 10.32 -3.20 24.23
CA SER A 137 10.51 -3.18 22.77
C SER A 137 10.99 -4.51 22.17
N ILE A 138 11.75 -5.29 22.95
CA ILE A 138 12.31 -6.58 22.52
C ILE A 138 11.20 -7.62 22.35
N LEU A 139 10.21 -7.63 23.24
CA LEU A 139 9.07 -8.54 23.20
C LEU A 139 7.92 -8.01 22.33
N ALA A 140 7.65 -6.71 22.41
CA ALA A 140 6.52 -6.10 21.73
C ALA A 140 6.62 -6.20 20.21
N LYS A 141 7.79 -5.93 19.61
CA LYS A 141 7.93 -5.90 18.13
C LYS A 141 7.72 -7.25 17.46
N PRO A 142 8.32 -8.37 17.92
CA PRO A 142 8.02 -9.69 17.35
C PRO A 142 6.57 -10.09 17.58
N LEU A 143 6.01 -9.80 18.76
CA LEU A 143 4.62 -10.14 19.07
C LEU A 143 3.62 -9.39 18.20
N VAL A 144 3.85 -8.11 17.89
CA VAL A 144 3.01 -7.34 16.95
C VAL A 144 2.96 -8.01 15.59
N LEU A 145 4.09 -8.50 15.09
CA LEU A 145 4.14 -9.22 13.81
C LEU A 145 3.37 -10.54 13.87
N VAL A 146 3.58 -11.34 14.91
CA VAL A 146 2.90 -12.63 15.07
C VAL A 146 1.39 -12.45 15.17
N VAL A 147 0.94 -11.53 16.03
CA VAL A 147 -0.49 -11.22 16.18
C VAL A 147 -1.09 -10.69 14.88
N GLY A 148 -0.37 -9.82 14.17
CA GLY A 148 -0.81 -9.30 12.87
C GLY A 148 -0.96 -10.39 11.81
N ILE A 149 0.00 -11.30 11.71
CA ILE A 149 -0.03 -12.43 10.78
C ILE A 149 -1.23 -13.33 11.08
N ILE A 150 -1.43 -13.70 12.35
CA ILE A 150 -2.53 -14.58 12.76
C ILE A 150 -3.88 -13.91 12.49
N ALA A 151 -4.06 -12.65 12.90
CA ALA A 151 -5.30 -11.92 12.69
C ALA A 151 -5.64 -11.74 11.21
N GLY A 152 -4.64 -11.40 10.37
CA GLY A 152 -4.82 -11.30 8.93
C GLY A 152 -5.16 -12.65 8.29
N ALA A 153 -4.47 -13.73 8.70
CA ALA A 153 -4.73 -15.08 8.23
C ALA A 153 -6.12 -15.60 8.62
N LEU A 154 -6.65 -15.21 9.78
CA LEU A 154 -8.00 -15.57 10.20
C LEU A 154 -9.06 -14.97 9.26
N ILE A 155 -8.94 -13.69 8.91
CA ILE A 155 -9.90 -13.03 8.00
C ILE A 155 -9.74 -13.54 6.56
N GLY A 156 -8.50 -13.68 6.08
CA GLY A 156 -8.25 -14.25 4.75
C GLY A 156 -8.73 -15.70 4.64
N GLY A 157 -8.47 -16.50 5.68
CA GLY A 157 -8.93 -17.87 5.82
C GLY A 157 -10.45 -17.97 5.91
N LEU A 158 -11.13 -17.01 6.56
CA LEU A 158 -12.59 -16.95 6.60
C LEU A 158 -13.18 -16.77 5.20
N VAL A 159 -12.65 -15.84 4.39
CA VAL A 159 -13.09 -15.67 2.98
C VAL A 159 -12.85 -16.94 2.18
N GLY A 160 -11.68 -17.58 2.35
CA GLY A 160 -11.37 -18.85 1.70
C GLY A 160 -12.31 -19.99 2.12
N LEU A 161 -12.64 -20.07 3.41
CA LEU A 161 -13.57 -21.06 3.96
C LEU A 161 -14.99 -20.86 3.41
N LEU A 162 -15.44 -19.61 3.30
CA LEU A 162 -16.75 -19.30 2.71
C LEU A 162 -16.84 -19.70 1.24
N LYS A 163 -15.76 -19.46 0.47
CA LYS A 163 -15.65 -19.95 -0.90
C LYS A 163 -15.71 -21.48 -0.94
N HIS A 164 -14.92 -22.17 -0.13
CA HIS A 164 -14.85 -23.63 -0.16
C HIS A 164 -16.15 -24.30 0.29
N LYS A 165 -16.75 -23.84 1.39
CA LYS A 165 -17.92 -24.48 2.01
C LYS A 165 -19.24 -24.10 1.35
N PHE A 166 -19.38 -22.85 0.90
CA PHE A 166 -20.64 -22.31 0.40
C PHE A 166 -20.60 -21.91 -1.08
N ASN A 167 -19.47 -22.10 -1.76
CA ASN A 167 -19.26 -21.72 -3.16
C ASN A 167 -19.60 -20.24 -3.44
N ILE A 168 -19.37 -19.38 -2.44
CA ILE A 168 -19.61 -17.94 -2.57
C ILE A 168 -18.42 -17.32 -3.30
N ASN A 169 -18.71 -16.39 -4.22
CA ASN A 169 -17.67 -15.62 -4.89
C ASN A 169 -16.80 -14.86 -3.88
N GLU A 170 -15.50 -15.14 -3.88
CA GLU A 170 -14.51 -14.52 -2.99
C GLU A 170 -14.41 -13.01 -3.18
N VAL A 171 -14.67 -12.51 -4.38
CA VAL A 171 -14.62 -11.07 -4.69
C VAL A 171 -15.70 -10.35 -3.92
N VAL A 172 -16.94 -10.82 -4.02
CA VAL A 172 -18.08 -10.19 -3.34
C VAL A 172 -17.91 -10.30 -1.83
N SER A 173 -17.54 -11.50 -1.34
CA SER A 173 -17.35 -11.73 0.10
C SER A 173 -16.27 -10.82 0.67
N SER A 174 -15.12 -10.74 0.01
CA SER A 174 -14.00 -9.92 0.49
C SER A 174 -14.32 -8.42 0.49
N ILE A 175 -15.05 -7.91 -0.51
CA ILE A 175 -15.53 -6.53 -0.52
C ILE A 175 -16.49 -6.27 0.66
N MET A 176 -17.45 -7.17 0.89
CA MET A 176 -18.39 -7.03 2.02
C MET A 176 -17.66 -7.06 3.37
N PHE A 177 -16.69 -7.96 3.54
CA PHE A 177 -15.89 -8.00 4.76
C PHE A 177 -15.06 -6.74 4.98
N ASN A 178 -14.53 -6.10 3.92
CA ASN A 178 -13.84 -4.81 4.06
C ASN A 178 -14.75 -3.77 4.73
N TYR A 179 -16.01 -3.66 4.29
CA TYR A 179 -16.97 -2.73 4.88
C TYR A 179 -17.37 -3.13 6.29
N ILE A 180 -17.69 -4.41 6.53
CA ILE A 180 -18.06 -4.90 7.87
C ILE A 180 -16.95 -4.59 8.86
N ILE A 181 -15.70 -4.94 8.52
CA ILE A 181 -14.53 -4.67 9.36
C ILE A 181 -14.37 -3.16 9.57
N GLN A 182 -14.42 -2.35 8.50
CA GLN A 182 -14.29 -0.91 8.61
C GLN A 182 -15.31 -0.31 9.59
N TYR A 183 -16.59 -0.67 9.48
CA TYR A 183 -17.64 -0.11 10.33
C TYR A 183 -17.56 -0.62 11.78
N VAL A 184 -17.34 -1.92 11.97
CA VAL A 184 -17.21 -2.51 13.31
C VAL A 184 -16.02 -1.92 14.05
N LEU A 185 -14.86 -1.84 13.40
CA LEU A 185 -13.66 -1.26 14.02
C LEU A 185 -13.81 0.24 14.24
N SER A 186 -14.43 0.96 13.31
CA SER A 186 -14.72 2.38 13.49
C SER A 186 -15.57 2.59 14.74
N PHE A 187 -16.62 1.80 14.96
CA PHE A 187 -17.45 1.88 16.17
C PHE A 187 -16.63 1.69 17.44
N PHE A 188 -15.81 0.64 17.52
CA PHE A 188 -15.00 0.38 18.71
C PHE A 188 -13.95 1.46 18.98
N ILE A 189 -13.29 1.96 17.93
CA ILE A 189 -12.29 3.03 18.06
C ILE A 189 -12.94 4.30 18.60
N HIS A 190 -14.07 4.72 18.03
CA HIS A 190 -14.78 5.93 18.47
C HIS A 190 -15.33 5.78 19.89
N SER A 191 -15.75 4.58 20.29
CA SER A 191 -16.33 4.35 21.62
C SER A 191 -15.28 4.32 22.74
N ASN A 192 -14.11 3.71 22.53
CA ASN A 192 -13.20 3.36 23.64
C ASN A 192 -11.76 3.86 23.46
N TYR A 193 -11.34 4.19 22.24
CA TYR A 193 -9.93 4.41 21.92
C TYR A 193 -9.66 5.76 21.25
N ILE A 194 -10.65 6.66 21.22
CA ILE A 194 -10.44 8.02 20.76
C ILE A 194 -9.77 8.84 21.86
N ASP A 195 -8.76 9.60 21.49
CA ASP A 195 -8.17 10.61 22.33
C ASP A 195 -9.06 11.87 22.29
N PRO A 196 -9.53 12.36 23.45
CA PRO A 196 -10.48 13.47 23.50
C PRO A 196 -9.89 14.80 23.00
N VAL A 197 -8.56 14.95 22.99
CA VAL A 197 -7.88 16.18 22.58
C VAL A 197 -7.57 16.13 21.09
N SER A 198 -6.89 15.07 20.63
CA SER A 198 -6.47 14.99 19.22
C SER A 198 -7.60 14.55 18.29
N ARG A 199 -8.70 13.99 18.83
CA ARG A 199 -9.79 13.36 18.07
C ARG A 199 -9.30 12.25 17.13
N GLN A 200 -8.11 11.71 17.39
CA GLN A 200 -7.51 10.57 16.72
C GLN A 200 -7.53 9.36 17.65
N SER A 201 -7.26 8.17 17.12
CA SER A 201 -6.99 7.01 17.97
C SER A 201 -5.83 7.29 18.92
N ARG A 202 -5.93 6.85 20.17
CA ARG A 202 -4.88 6.96 21.17
C ARG A 202 -3.54 6.46 20.62
N TYR A 203 -2.48 7.16 20.97
CA TYR A 203 -1.15 6.77 20.54
C TYR A 203 -0.74 5.42 21.13
N ILE A 204 -0.25 4.53 20.26
CA ILE A 204 0.42 3.29 20.69
C ILE A 204 1.81 3.58 21.25
N SER A 205 2.26 2.73 22.18
CA SER A 205 3.60 2.77 22.76
C SER A 205 4.69 2.76 21.69
N SER A 206 5.75 3.54 21.87
CA SER A 206 6.92 3.54 20.98
C SER A 206 7.62 2.17 20.95
N ALA A 207 7.52 1.39 22.02
CA ALA A 207 8.08 0.04 22.12
C ALA A 207 7.42 -0.93 21.13
N SER A 208 6.12 -0.77 20.88
CA SER A 208 5.32 -1.63 20.01
C SER A 208 5.34 -1.20 18.54
N ARG A 209 5.96 -0.05 18.22
CA ARG A 209 6.13 0.41 16.84
C ARG A 209 7.29 -0.34 16.19
N LEU A 210 7.08 -0.81 14.97
CA LEU A 210 8.17 -1.32 14.14
C LEU A 210 9.12 -0.20 13.69
N THR A 211 8.59 1.01 13.49
CA THR A 211 9.40 2.19 13.22
C THR A 211 10.13 2.61 14.50
N LEU A 212 11.45 2.67 14.46
CA LEU A 212 12.23 3.27 15.54
C LEU A 212 12.12 4.78 15.44
N VAL A 213 11.51 5.40 16.44
CA VAL A 213 11.28 6.84 16.46
C VAL A 213 12.44 7.55 17.15
N ASN A 214 12.88 8.70 16.61
CA ASN A 214 13.94 9.55 17.18
C ASN A 214 15.29 8.84 17.40
N VAL A 215 15.74 8.03 16.44
CA VAL A 215 17.11 7.49 16.52
C VAL A 215 18.07 8.60 16.13
N GLU A 216 19.01 8.91 17.02
CA GLU A 216 20.08 9.87 16.75
C GLU A 216 21.17 9.17 15.93
N LEU A 217 21.21 9.44 14.63
CA LEU A 217 22.30 9.05 13.75
C LEU A 217 22.98 10.31 13.22
N ILE A 218 24.29 10.43 13.44
CA ILE A 218 25.11 11.50 12.86
C ILE A 218 24.55 12.90 13.23
N GLY A 219 24.10 13.05 14.48
CA GLY A 219 23.52 14.32 14.97
C GLY A 219 22.14 14.67 14.41
N LEU A 220 21.49 13.77 13.67
CA LEU A 220 20.13 13.94 13.14
C LEU A 220 19.16 12.98 13.83
N LYS A 221 17.94 13.45 14.09
CA LYS A 221 16.84 12.62 14.59
C LYS A 221 16.06 12.08 13.40
N MET A 222 16.07 10.76 13.25
CA MET A 222 15.38 10.10 12.16
C MET A 222 14.53 8.93 12.64
N ASP A 223 13.44 8.71 11.91
CA ASP A 223 12.54 7.59 12.13
C ASP A 223 12.94 6.45 11.18
N LEU A 224 13.48 5.35 11.72
CA LEU A 224 13.94 4.22 10.90
C LEU A 224 12.80 3.22 10.69
N PRO A 225 12.32 3.02 9.44
CA PRO A 225 11.23 2.09 9.16
C PRO A 225 11.75 0.66 9.05
N ILE A 226 11.94 -0.03 10.18
CA ILE A 226 12.36 -1.45 10.18
C ILE A 226 11.38 -2.31 9.35
N GLY A 227 10.09 -1.97 9.39
CA GLY A 227 9.06 -2.65 8.60
C GLY A 227 9.36 -2.67 7.09
N PHE A 228 10.03 -1.64 6.56
CA PHE A 228 10.41 -1.58 5.16
C PHE A 228 11.44 -2.65 4.79
N ILE A 229 12.44 -2.84 5.65
CA ILE A 229 13.48 -3.88 5.47
C ILE A 229 12.82 -5.27 5.51
N ILE A 230 11.89 -5.48 6.45
CA ILE A 230 11.12 -6.72 6.53
C ILE A 230 10.28 -6.93 5.27
N ALA A 231 9.63 -5.88 4.75
CA ALA A 231 8.83 -5.97 3.52
C ALA A 231 9.67 -6.40 2.31
N ILE A 232 10.87 -5.84 2.15
CA ILE A 232 11.81 -6.25 1.09
C ILE A 232 12.24 -7.70 1.29
N LEU A 233 12.61 -8.08 2.52
CA LEU A 233 13.01 -9.46 2.84
C LEU A 233 11.89 -10.43 2.47
N VAL A 234 10.65 -10.14 2.88
CA VAL A 234 9.46 -10.95 2.56
C VAL A 234 9.22 -10.99 1.05
N ALA A 235 9.40 -9.88 0.33
CA ALA A 235 9.29 -9.86 -1.13
C ALA A 235 10.30 -10.81 -1.80
N VAL A 236 11.56 -10.79 -1.36
CA VAL A 236 12.63 -11.67 -1.87
C VAL A 236 12.32 -13.13 -1.54
N VAL A 237 11.91 -13.42 -0.30
CA VAL A 237 11.53 -14.77 0.14
C VAL A 237 10.34 -15.30 -0.67
N LEU A 238 9.29 -14.49 -0.86
CA LEU A 238 8.12 -14.88 -1.65
C LEU A 238 8.48 -15.09 -3.11
N LYS A 239 9.31 -14.22 -3.71
CA LYS A 239 9.80 -14.43 -5.08
C LYS A 239 10.51 -15.77 -5.21
N TYR A 240 11.46 -16.04 -4.30
CA TYR A 240 12.19 -17.31 -4.30
C TYR A 240 11.24 -18.50 -4.11
N PHE A 241 10.29 -18.40 -3.19
CA PHE A 241 9.30 -19.44 -2.93
C PHE A 241 8.40 -19.68 -4.15
N MET A 242 7.93 -18.63 -4.82
CA MET A 242 7.03 -18.72 -5.98
C MET A 242 7.73 -19.20 -7.25
N ASP A 243 9.04 -18.94 -7.40
CA ASP A 243 9.81 -19.29 -8.60
C ASP A 243 10.55 -20.64 -8.47
N LYS A 244 10.92 -21.05 -7.26
CA LYS A 244 11.74 -22.26 -7.03
C LYS A 244 11.10 -23.36 -6.18
N SER A 245 9.93 -23.16 -5.59
CA SER A 245 9.28 -24.20 -4.76
C SER A 245 8.16 -24.93 -5.49
N ARG A 246 8.02 -26.23 -5.22
CA ARG A 246 6.96 -27.10 -5.76
C ARG A 246 5.53 -26.70 -5.34
N LEU A 247 5.41 -25.91 -4.27
CA LEU A 247 4.12 -25.35 -3.83
C LEU A 247 3.82 -24.01 -4.52
N GLY A 248 4.85 -23.37 -5.11
CA GLY A 248 4.76 -22.15 -5.89
C GLY A 248 4.45 -22.41 -7.36
N PHE A 249 4.92 -23.54 -7.90
CA PHE A 249 4.39 -24.40 -8.98
C PHE A 249 5.22 -25.68 -9.10
#